data_AF-A0A3B9J940-F1
#
_entry.id   AF-A0A3B9J940-F1
#
_cell.length_a   1.000
_cell.length_b   1.000
_cell.length_c   1.000
_cell.angle_alpha   90.00
_cell.angle_beta   90.00
_cell.angle_gamma   90.00
#
_symmetry.space_group_name_H-M   'P 1'
#
loop_
_entity.id
_entity.type
_entity.pdbx_description
1 polymer ?
#
loop_
_entity_poly.entity_id
_entity_poly.type
_entity_poly.pdbx_seq_one_letter_code
_entity_poly.pdbx_strand_id
1 'polypeptide(L)'
;MFFLTSCGPSPGPFNEYYVSTTGNDLSGNGSQARPWRTIQHALDTLPDAEEMPLIHVAAGRYAENLSITRQVRIVGAGVGDLFNDTGITVIEPAVHDSGSAAPYHSINAGARVELSNLVFRYGRVQVTGGTLYIDNVWFWWVSGRYALRLRDVGFFHISQTEFRTPVNTYADYALEIISSIGEI
;
A
#
# COMPACT_ATOMS: atom_id res chain seq x y z
N MET A 1 19.49 47.56 2.82
CA MET A 1 19.22 46.96 4.15
C MET A 1 18.93 45.49 3.92
N PHE A 2 19.65 44.59 4.59
CA PHE A 2 19.45 43.14 4.47
C PHE A 2 18.23 42.71 5.27
N PHE A 3 17.46 41.75 4.75
CA PHE A 3 16.86 40.68 5.56
C PHE A 3 16.92 39.38 4.77
N LEU A 4 17.91 38.54 5.09
CA LEU A 4 17.82 37.11 4.86
C LEU A 4 17.09 36.52 6.07
N THR A 5 15.82 36.13 5.92
CA THR A 5 15.15 35.28 6.91
C THR A 5 15.60 33.84 6.67
N SER A 6 16.66 33.43 7.37
CA SER A 6 17.16 32.06 7.38
C SER A 6 16.26 31.12 8.18
N CYS A 7 16.15 29.88 7.71
CA CYS A 7 15.92 28.68 8.52
C CYS A 7 14.56 28.57 9.25
N GLY A 8 13.54 28.10 8.54
CA GLY A 8 12.80 26.93 9.04
C GLY A 8 13.51 25.66 8.55
N PRO A 9 13.24 24.46 9.12
CA PRO A 9 13.67 23.22 8.48
C PRO A 9 13.09 23.22 7.07
N SER A 10 13.94 23.03 6.06
CA SER A 10 13.44 22.72 4.71
C SER A 10 12.56 21.49 4.87
N PRO A 11 11.29 21.53 4.43
CA PRO A 11 10.59 20.29 4.13
C PRO A 11 11.47 19.47 3.19
N GLY A 12 11.31 18.14 3.22
CA GLY A 12 11.67 17.34 2.06
C GLY A 12 10.92 17.84 0.82
N PRO A 13 11.13 17.28 -0.38
CA PRO A 13 10.19 17.53 -1.49
C PRO A 13 8.77 17.34 -0.95
N PHE A 14 7.93 18.37 -1.06
CA PHE A 14 6.91 18.78 -0.05
C PHE A 14 5.76 17.77 0.21
N ASN A 15 5.86 16.60 -0.41
CA ASN A 15 4.88 15.54 -0.49
C ASN A 15 5.39 14.19 0.05
N GLU A 16 6.56 14.13 0.69
CA GLU A 16 7.09 12.92 1.33
C GLU A 16 6.66 12.76 2.79
N TYR A 17 6.11 11.58 3.10
CA TYR A 17 5.63 11.19 4.42
C TYR A 17 6.20 9.84 4.83
N TYR A 18 6.31 9.59 6.13
CA TYR A 18 7.06 8.48 6.71
C TYR A 18 6.23 7.72 7.73
N VAL A 19 6.17 6.40 7.58
CA VAL A 19 5.48 5.44 8.45
C VAL A 19 6.48 4.42 8.98
N SER A 20 6.40 4.10 10.27
CA SER A 20 7.24 3.07 10.91
C SER A 20 6.47 2.38 12.03
N THR A 21 6.67 1.08 12.23
CA THR A 21 6.08 0.33 13.36
C THR A 21 6.44 0.92 14.74
N THR A 22 7.54 1.67 14.84
CA THR A 22 8.01 2.40 16.02
C THR A 22 7.53 3.86 16.10
N GLY A 23 6.78 4.34 15.10
CA GLY A 23 6.20 5.67 15.02
C GLY A 23 4.99 5.87 15.95
N ASN A 24 4.28 6.99 15.80
CA ASN A 24 3.15 7.33 16.66
C ASN A 24 2.04 8.08 15.90
N ASP A 25 0.80 7.58 15.94
CA ASP A 25 -0.35 8.20 15.26
C ASP A 25 -0.99 9.37 16.05
N LEU A 26 -0.55 9.63 17.28
CA LEU A 26 -1.03 10.75 18.11
C LEU A 26 -0.02 11.91 18.18
N SER A 27 1.29 11.61 18.09
CA SER A 27 2.38 12.58 18.23
C SER A 27 3.38 12.56 17.08
N GLY A 28 3.26 11.65 16.12
CA GLY A 28 3.93 11.75 14.81
C GLY A 28 3.30 12.86 13.97
N ASN A 29 4.07 13.35 13.00
CA ASN A 29 3.61 14.36 12.04
C ASN A 29 3.93 13.96 10.60
N GLY A 30 4.17 12.67 10.36
CA GLY A 30 4.54 12.13 9.05
C GLY A 30 5.96 12.46 8.58
N SER A 31 6.74 13.27 9.31
CA SER A 31 8.15 13.51 8.95
C SER A 31 9.05 12.32 9.30
N GLN A 32 10.17 12.16 8.61
CA GLN A 32 11.15 11.09 8.87
C GLN A 32 11.62 11.04 10.34
N ALA A 33 11.69 12.19 11.02
CA ALA A 33 12.09 12.28 12.43
C ALA A 33 10.96 11.96 13.42
N ARG A 34 9.70 12.04 12.99
CA ARG A 34 8.49 11.77 13.80
C ARG A 34 7.44 11.05 12.94
N PRO A 35 7.74 9.81 12.49
CA PRO A 35 6.87 9.08 11.58
C PRO A 35 5.56 8.69 12.26
N TRP A 36 4.53 8.51 11.45
CA TRP A 36 3.30 7.87 11.87
C TRP A 36 3.53 6.37 12.12
N ARG A 37 2.62 5.72 12.86
CA ARG A 37 2.73 4.29 13.21
C ARG A 37 2.03 3.38 12.20
N THR A 38 0.90 3.82 11.65
CA THR A 38 0.07 3.03 10.73
C THR A 38 -0.03 3.66 9.35
N ILE A 39 -0.14 2.84 8.31
CA ILE A 39 -0.28 3.29 6.93
C ILE A 39 -1.66 3.89 6.72
N GLN A 40 -2.71 3.35 7.34
CA GLN A 40 -4.06 3.89 7.26
C GLN A 40 -4.20 5.25 7.93
N HIS A 41 -3.37 5.59 8.93
CA HIS A 41 -3.31 6.95 9.50
C HIS A 41 -2.46 7.92 8.68
N ALA A 42 -1.58 7.43 7.80
CA ALA A 42 -0.89 8.25 6.81
C ALA A 42 -1.78 8.55 5.60
N LEU A 43 -2.50 7.53 5.11
CA LEU A 43 -3.82 7.72 4.49
C LEU A 43 -4.73 8.45 5.51
N ASP A 44 -5.89 8.94 5.09
CA ASP A 44 -6.72 9.83 5.92
C ASP A 44 -6.06 11.18 6.28
N THR A 45 -4.98 11.23 7.07
CA THR A 45 -4.30 12.47 7.56
C THR A 45 -3.49 13.23 6.49
N LEU A 46 -3.06 12.57 5.41
CA LEU A 46 -2.40 13.22 4.26
C LEU A 46 -3.15 14.50 3.85
N PRO A 47 -2.49 15.68 3.76
CA PRO A 47 -3.15 16.91 3.35
C PRO A 47 -3.55 16.87 1.87
N ASP A 48 -4.54 17.67 1.50
CA ASP A 48 -4.89 17.90 0.09
C ASP A 48 -3.69 18.56 -0.61
N ALA A 49 -3.19 17.90 -1.66
CA ALA A 49 -2.02 18.32 -2.42
C ALA A 49 -2.31 18.27 -3.92
N GLU A 50 -1.80 19.25 -4.67
CA GLU A 50 -1.91 19.29 -6.14
C GLU A 50 -1.11 18.14 -6.79
N GLU A 51 0.07 17.86 -6.25
CA GLU A 51 0.89 16.70 -6.63
C GLU A 51 0.51 15.44 -5.84
N MET A 52 0.78 14.27 -6.40
CA MET A 52 0.50 12.99 -5.76
C MET A 52 1.51 12.72 -4.60
N PRO A 53 1.04 12.49 -3.35
CA PRO A 53 1.91 12.28 -2.21
C PRO A 53 2.65 10.94 -2.24
N LEU A 54 3.82 10.90 -1.61
CA LEU A 54 4.69 9.74 -1.45
C LEU A 54 4.78 9.34 0.03
N ILE A 55 4.37 8.12 0.35
CA ILE A 55 4.52 7.50 1.66
C ILE A 55 5.67 6.49 1.62
N HIS A 56 6.73 6.76 2.38
CA HIS A 56 7.79 5.81 2.72
C HIS A 56 7.36 4.97 3.92
N VAL A 57 7.30 3.66 3.76
CA VAL A 57 6.95 2.73 4.83
C VAL A 57 8.20 1.94 5.23
N ALA A 58 8.65 2.12 6.47
CA ALA A 58 9.81 1.41 6.99
C ALA A 58 9.57 -0.11 7.07
N ALA A 59 10.66 -0.88 7.15
CA ALA A 59 10.57 -2.33 7.33
C ALA A 59 9.80 -2.68 8.62
N GLY A 60 9.00 -3.75 8.56
CA GLY A 60 8.15 -4.18 9.65
C GLY A 60 6.83 -4.80 9.17
N ARG A 61 6.05 -5.28 10.15
CA ARG A 61 4.75 -5.94 9.96
C ARG A 61 3.63 -4.99 10.38
N TYR A 62 2.73 -4.68 9.46
CA TYR A 62 1.63 -3.75 9.59
C TYR A 62 0.31 -4.52 9.49
N ALA A 63 -0.31 -4.77 10.65
CA ALA A 63 -1.57 -5.52 10.78
C ALA A 63 -2.77 -4.56 10.67
N GLU A 64 -3.12 -4.20 9.44
CA GLU A 64 -4.14 -3.20 9.13
C GLU A 64 -4.83 -3.46 7.78
N ASN A 65 -6.13 -3.18 7.71
CA ASN A 65 -6.87 -3.20 6.44
C ASN A 65 -6.76 -1.81 5.82
N LEU A 66 -6.18 -1.71 4.62
CA LEU A 66 -6.00 -0.42 3.95
C LEU A 66 -7.26 -0.07 3.15
N SER A 67 -7.64 1.20 3.20
CA SER A 67 -8.71 1.81 2.41
C SER A 67 -8.14 3.02 1.67
N ILE A 68 -7.60 2.79 0.49
CA ILE A 68 -7.02 3.83 -0.37
C ILE A 68 -8.12 4.42 -1.25
N THR A 69 -8.42 5.71 -1.04
CA THR A 69 -9.52 6.45 -1.71
C THR A 69 -9.05 7.72 -2.43
N ARG A 70 -7.73 7.93 -2.53
CA ARG A 70 -7.07 9.13 -3.06
C ARG A 70 -5.82 8.76 -3.86
N GLN A 71 -5.27 9.70 -4.62
CA GLN A 71 -4.01 9.47 -5.33
C GLN A 71 -2.86 9.36 -4.33
N VAL A 72 -2.01 8.34 -4.47
CA VAL A 72 -0.89 8.11 -3.55
C VAL A 72 0.15 7.18 -4.16
N ARG A 73 1.42 7.41 -3.81
CA ARG A 73 2.54 6.49 -4.03
C ARG A 73 2.94 5.91 -2.68
N ILE A 74 3.03 4.59 -2.56
CA ILE A 74 3.48 3.91 -1.34
C ILE A 74 4.70 3.07 -1.68
N VAL A 75 5.81 3.35 -1.01
CA VAL A 75 7.10 2.69 -1.20
C VAL A 75 7.51 2.03 0.12
N GLY A 76 7.53 0.70 0.16
CA GLY A 76 8.05 -0.05 1.29
C GLY A 76 9.57 -0.18 1.29
N ALA A 77 10.12 -0.79 2.33
CA ALA A 77 11.55 -1.01 2.48
C ALA A 77 12.11 -2.10 1.56
N GLY A 78 11.26 -2.99 1.03
CA GLY A 78 11.69 -4.10 0.18
C GLY A 78 10.77 -5.31 0.22
N VAL A 79 11.09 -6.25 -0.66
CA VAL A 79 10.63 -7.65 -0.67
C VAL A 79 11.85 -8.56 -0.55
N GLY A 80 11.71 -9.78 -0.02
CA GLY A 80 12.88 -10.57 0.37
C GLY A 80 12.54 -11.81 1.20
N ASP A 81 13.30 -12.08 2.26
CA ASP A 81 13.09 -13.25 3.11
C ASP A 81 11.77 -13.16 3.91
N LEU A 82 10.72 -13.72 3.32
CA LEU A 82 9.36 -13.74 3.85
C LEU A 82 9.13 -14.77 4.98
N PHE A 83 10.18 -15.48 5.43
CA PHE A 83 10.10 -16.32 6.63
C PHE A 83 10.59 -15.58 7.88
N ASN A 84 11.52 -14.63 7.72
CA ASN A 84 12.14 -13.90 8.82
C ASN A 84 11.75 -12.40 8.87
N ASP A 85 10.91 -11.93 7.94
CA ASP A 85 10.39 -10.56 7.82
C ASP A 85 11.46 -9.45 7.95
N THR A 86 12.68 -9.77 7.53
CA THR A 86 13.86 -8.94 7.77
C THR A 86 14.10 -7.99 6.60
N GLY A 87 14.06 -6.68 6.88
CA GLY A 87 14.32 -5.63 5.88
C GLY A 87 13.19 -5.37 4.88
N ILE A 88 12.01 -5.96 5.09
CA ILE A 88 10.85 -5.87 4.20
C ILE A 88 9.67 -5.16 4.86
N THR A 89 8.72 -4.69 4.05
CA THR A 89 7.45 -4.14 4.55
C THR A 89 6.32 -5.14 4.29
N VAL A 90 5.82 -5.77 5.35
CA VAL A 90 4.69 -6.70 5.29
C VAL A 90 3.41 -5.99 5.72
N ILE A 91 2.42 -5.95 4.84
CA ILE A 91 1.06 -5.50 5.10
C ILE A 91 0.18 -6.75 5.15
N GLU A 92 -0.62 -6.89 6.20
CA GLU A 92 -1.53 -8.00 6.39
C GLU A 92 -2.83 -7.52 7.05
N PRO A 93 -3.97 -8.18 6.82
CA PRO A 93 -5.21 -7.80 7.45
C PRO A 93 -5.16 -8.06 8.95
N ALA A 94 -5.78 -7.18 9.75
CA ALA A 94 -5.81 -7.30 11.21
C ALA A 94 -6.51 -8.57 11.74
N VAL A 95 -7.22 -9.31 10.87
CA VAL A 95 -7.83 -10.62 11.14
C VAL A 95 -7.50 -11.53 9.97
N HIS A 96 -7.04 -12.75 10.22
CA HIS A 96 -6.81 -13.74 9.18
C HIS A 96 -8.03 -14.68 9.08
N ASP A 97 -8.85 -14.50 8.05
CA ASP A 97 -9.90 -15.47 7.67
C ASP A 97 -9.51 -16.15 6.34
N SER A 98 -9.92 -17.40 6.17
CA SER A 98 -9.54 -18.24 5.03
C SER A 98 -10.63 -18.33 3.94
N GLY A 99 -11.83 -17.78 4.18
CA GLY A 99 -12.99 -17.92 3.29
C GLY A 99 -13.15 -16.86 2.18
N SER A 100 -14.28 -16.88 1.48
CA SER A 100 -14.67 -15.83 0.51
C SER A 100 -14.93 -14.47 1.16
N ALA A 101 -15.16 -14.46 2.49
CA ALA A 101 -15.25 -13.28 3.35
C ALA A 101 -13.89 -12.75 3.83
N ALA A 102 -12.77 -13.38 3.43
CA ALA A 102 -11.42 -12.95 3.81
C ALA A 102 -11.23 -11.45 3.60
N PRO A 103 -10.71 -10.70 4.59
CA PRO A 103 -10.52 -9.27 4.48
C PRO A 103 -9.66 -8.90 3.28
N TYR A 104 -9.92 -7.71 2.75
CA TYR A 104 -9.21 -7.18 1.60
C TYR A 104 -8.79 -5.74 1.84
N HIS A 105 -7.61 -5.39 1.35
CA HIS A 105 -7.19 -4.01 1.20
C HIS A 105 -8.00 -3.43 0.03
N SER A 106 -8.81 -2.42 0.31
CA SER A 106 -9.65 -1.75 -0.69
C SER A 106 -8.88 -0.59 -1.31
N ILE A 107 -8.84 -0.57 -2.64
CA ILE A 107 -8.28 0.52 -3.42
C ILE A 107 -9.39 1.02 -4.33
N ASN A 108 -10.05 2.10 -3.94
CA ASN A 108 -10.97 2.81 -4.82
C ASN A 108 -10.14 3.74 -5.71
N ALA A 109 -9.65 3.17 -6.81
CA ALA A 109 -8.77 3.80 -7.76
C ALA A 109 -9.51 4.74 -8.73
N GLY A 110 -10.60 5.39 -8.28
CA GLY A 110 -11.04 6.67 -8.86
C GLY A 110 -9.92 7.74 -8.89
N ALA A 111 -8.81 7.48 -8.19
CA ALA A 111 -7.52 8.16 -8.31
C ALA A 111 -6.37 7.18 -8.66
N ARG A 112 -5.23 7.70 -9.15
CA ARG A 112 -4.03 6.92 -9.48
C ARG A 112 -3.33 6.41 -8.21
N VAL A 113 -3.02 5.12 -8.15
CA VAL A 113 -2.29 4.52 -7.02
C VAL A 113 -1.02 3.81 -7.52
N GLU A 114 0.11 4.07 -6.87
CA GLU A 114 1.38 3.39 -7.12
C GLU A 114 1.85 2.66 -5.87
N LEU A 115 2.10 1.36 -5.96
CA LEU A 115 2.61 0.53 -4.86
C LEU A 115 3.94 -0.09 -5.27
N SER A 116 4.96 0.02 -4.41
CA SER A 116 6.24 -0.65 -4.70
C SER A 116 7.00 -1.09 -3.46
N ASN A 117 7.80 -2.15 -3.60
CA ASN A 117 8.63 -2.72 -2.52
C ASN A 117 7.81 -3.15 -1.28
N LEU A 118 6.62 -3.72 -1.51
CA LEU A 118 5.66 -4.12 -0.48
C LEU A 118 5.33 -5.61 -0.56
N VAL A 119 5.00 -6.21 0.58
CA VAL A 119 4.50 -7.58 0.67
C VAL A 119 3.07 -7.54 1.22
N PHE A 120 2.09 -7.99 0.44
CA PHE A 120 0.75 -8.28 0.96
C PHE A 120 0.69 -9.73 1.41
N ARG A 121 0.38 -9.97 2.68
CA ARG A 121 0.29 -11.30 3.27
C ARG A 121 -1.07 -11.57 3.89
N TYR A 122 -1.58 -12.79 3.77
CA TYR A 122 -2.85 -13.28 4.35
C TYR A 122 -4.15 -12.55 3.95
N GLY A 123 -4.07 -11.41 3.28
CA GLY A 123 -5.20 -10.65 2.76
C GLY A 123 -5.22 -10.59 1.24
N ARG A 124 -6.39 -10.23 0.70
CA ARG A 124 -6.58 -9.96 -0.74
C ARG A 124 -6.41 -8.48 -1.02
N VAL A 125 -6.10 -8.10 -2.24
CA VAL A 125 -6.19 -6.70 -2.69
C VAL A 125 -7.29 -6.59 -3.75
N GLN A 126 -8.25 -5.69 -3.52
CA GLN A 126 -9.29 -5.38 -4.50
C GLN A 126 -9.19 -3.92 -4.92
N VAL A 127 -8.95 -3.72 -6.21
CA VAL A 127 -8.90 -2.41 -6.87
C VAL A 127 -10.17 -2.22 -7.68
N THR A 128 -10.80 -1.05 -7.54
CA THR A 128 -12.01 -0.67 -8.27
C THR A 128 -11.80 0.69 -8.94
N GLY A 129 -11.93 0.78 -10.27
CA GLY A 129 -11.79 2.04 -11.01
C GLY A 129 -10.36 2.38 -11.48
N GLY A 130 -10.26 3.40 -12.35
CA GLY A 130 -9.07 4.20 -12.71
C GLY A 130 -7.73 3.52 -12.95
N THR A 131 -6.69 3.82 -12.17
CA THR A 131 -5.28 3.53 -12.55
C THR A 131 -4.43 2.96 -11.41
N LEU A 132 -3.78 1.82 -11.68
CA LEU A 132 -2.90 1.11 -10.74
C LEU A 132 -1.51 0.84 -11.34
N TYR A 133 -0.46 1.24 -10.64
CA TYR A 133 0.90 0.76 -10.87
C TYR A 133 1.34 -0.08 -9.68
N ILE A 134 1.78 -1.32 -9.93
CA ILE A 134 2.49 -2.11 -8.93
C ILE A 134 3.86 -2.54 -9.48
N ASP A 135 4.90 -2.28 -8.70
CA ASP A 135 6.28 -2.63 -9.05
C ASP A 135 6.99 -3.30 -7.87
N ASN A 136 7.53 -4.50 -8.07
CA ASN A 136 8.22 -5.23 -7.01
C ASN A 136 7.35 -5.41 -5.75
N VAL A 137 6.09 -5.82 -5.96
CA VAL A 137 5.11 -6.13 -4.89
C VAL A 137 4.88 -7.62 -4.82
N TRP A 138 4.93 -8.25 -3.64
CA TRP A 138 4.73 -9.69 -3.49
C TRP A 138 3.42 -10.00 -2.76
N PHE A 139 2.62 -10.90 -3.32
CA PHE A 139 1.38 -11.41 -2.74
C PHE A 139 1.64 -12.83 -2.22
N TRP A 140 1.64 -13.01 -0.90
CA TRP A 140 2.06 -14.26 -0.25
C TRP A 140 1.02 -14.78 0.74
N TRP A 141 0.83 -16.10 0.79
CA TRP A 141 -0.16 -16.73 1.71
C TRP A 141 -1.58 -16.16 1.59
N VAL A 142 -1.95 -15.65 0.42
CA VAL A 142 -3.26 -15.01 0.23
C VAL A 142 -4.38 -16.04 0.35
N SER A 143 -5.39 -15.72 1.16
CA SER A 143 -6.59 -16.51 1.35
C SER A 143 -7.79 -15.95 0.59
N GLY A 144 -8.75 -16.83 0.26
CA GLY A 144 -9.94 -16.48 -0.52
C GLY A 144 -9.65 -16.25 -2.01
N ARG A 145 -10.73 -16.31 -2.81
CA ARG A 145 -10.78 -16.46 -4.29
C ARG A 145 -9.69 -15.81 -5.17
N TYR A 146 -9.08 -14.69 -4.79
CA TYR A 146 -8.09 -13.98 -5.61
C TYR A 146 -7.01 -13.34 -4.76
N ALA A 147 -5.77 -13.26 -5.25
CA ALA A 147 -4.73 -12.46 -4.60
C ALA A 147 -4.86 -10.96 -4.95
N LEU A 148 -4.94 -10.64 -6.24
CA LEU A 148 -5.28 -9.30 -6.73
C LEU A 148 -6.53 -9.36 -7.61
N ARG A 149 -7.52 -8.50 -7.33
CA ARG A 149 -8.65 -8.25 -8.22
C ARG A 149 -8.57 -6.83 -8.77
N LEU A 150 -8.68 -6.72 -10.09
CA LEU A 150 -8.86 -5.46 -10.80
C LEU A 150 -10.30 -5.43 -11.32
N ARG A 151 -11.11 -4.52 -10.81
CA ARG A 151 -12.49 -4.32 -11.24
C ARG A 151 -12.65 -2.93 -11.86
N ASP A 152 -13.14 -2.85 -13.10
CA ASP A 152 -13.41 -1.56 -13.77
C ASP A 152 -12.16 -0.62 -13.80
N VAL A 153 -10.95 -1.20 -13.78
CA VAL A 153 -9.66 -0.48 -13.77
C VAL A 153 -9.25 -0.21 -15.22
N GLY A 154 -9.19 1.06 -15.63
CA GLY A 154 -8.93 1.45 -17.02
C GLY A 154 -7.45 1.38 -17.44
N PHE A 155 -6.51 1.49 -16.49
CA PHE A 155 -5.09 1.26 -16.77
C PHE A 155 -4.41 0.55 -15.61
N PHE A 156 -3.67 -0.51 -15.90
CA PHE A 156 -2.85 -1.18 -14.90
C PHE A 156 -1.47 -1.55 -15.45
N HIS A 157 -0.46 -1.47 -14.60
CA HIS A 157 0.90 -1.94 -14.87
C HIS A 157 1.37 -2.80 -13.70
N ILE A 158 1.90 -3.98 -14.02
CA ILE A 158 2.38 -4.98 -13.05
C ILE A 158 3.79 -5.39 -13.46
N SER A 159 4.79 -4.98 -12.68
CA SER A 159 6.20 -5.32 -12.92
C SER A 159 6.86 -5.91 -11.68
N GLN A 160 7.78 -6.87 -11.87
CA GLN A 160 8.59 -7.49 -10.81
C GLN A 160 7.78 -8.11 -9.63
N THR A 161 6.48 -8.35 -9.84
CA THR A 161 5.53 -8.82 -8.83
C THR A 161 5.49 -10.35 -8.75
N GLU A 162 5.54 -10.92 -7.54
CA GLU A 162 5.35 -12.36 -7.31
C GLU A 162 3.96 -12.62 -6.72
N PHE A 163 3.25 -13.63 -7.26
CA PHE A 163 2.04 -14.19 -6.65
C PHE A 163 2.32 -15.61 -6.16
N ARG A 164 2.30 -15.82 -4.83
CA ARG A 164 2.48 -17.14 -4.22
C ARG A 164 1.29 -17.50 -3.33
N THR A 165 0.41 -18.30 -3.90
CA THR A 165 -0.64 -19.04 -3.22
C THR A 165 -0.08 -20.39 -2.74
N PRO A 166 0.07 -20.65 -1.44
CA PRO A 166 0.54 -21.94 -0.95
C PRO A 166 -0.41 -23.07 -1.34
N VAL A 167 0.13 -24.27 -1.54
CA VAL A 167 -0.68 -25.49 -1.78
C VAL A 167 -1.67 -25.67 -0.63
N ASN A 168 -2.95 -25.92 -0.96
CA ASN A 168 -4.09 -25.98 -0.03
C ASN A 168 -4.62 -24.62 0.50
N THR A 169 -4.28 -23.49 -0.11
CA THR A 169 -4.87 -22.17 0.24
C THR A 169 -6.01 -21.82 -0.71
N TYR A 170 -7.05 -21.18 -0.18
CA TYR A 170 -8.36 -20.94 -0.83
C TYR A 170 -8.38 -19.86 -1.94
N ALA A 171 -7.26 -19.62 -2.63
CA ALA A 171 -7.17 -18.66 -3.71
C ALA A 171 -7.30 -19.36 -5.07
N ASP A 172 -8.48 -19.22 -5.69
CA ASP A 172 -8.78 -19.77 -7.02
C ASP A 172 -7.93 -19.10 -8.13
N TYR A 173 -7.54 -17.85 -7.93
CA TYR A 173 -6.81 -17.03 -8.90
C TYR A 173 -5.66 -16.22 -8.27
N ALA A 174 -4.53 -16.09 -8.98
CA ALA A 174 -3.51 -15.09 -8.63
C ALA A 174 -3.98 -13.67 -8.98
N LEU A 175 -4.59 -13.51 -10.17
CA LEU A 175 -5.11 -12.25 -10.68
C LEU A 175 -6.50 -12.47 -11.28
N GLU A 176 -7.48 -11.67 -10.87
CA GLU A 176 -8.83 -11.66 -11.43
C GLU A 176 -9.12 -10.26 -12.02
N ILE A 177 -9.43 -10.18 -13.31
CA ILE A 177 -9.77 -8.92 -14.00
C ILE A 177 -11.23 -8.95 -14.42
N ILE A 178 -11.99 -7.92 -14.07
CA ILE A 178 -13.43 -7.82 -14.27
C ILE A 178 -13.77 -6.45 -14.85
N SER A 179 -14.49 -6.42 -15.97
CA SER A 179 -15.17 -5.21 -16.45
C SER A 179 -16.68 -5.39 -16.34
N SER A 180 -17.37 -4.36 -15.82
CA SER A 180 -18.82 -4.28 -15.78
C SER A 180 -19.44 -3.77 -17.09
N ILE A 181 -18.64 -3.15 -17.96
CA ILE A 181 -19.06 -2.62 -19.27
C ILE A 181 -18.62 -3.50 -20.45
N GLY A 182 -17.80 -4.52 -20.21
CA GLY A 182 -17.31 -5.48 -21.22
C GLY A 182 -16.00 -5.09 -21.90
N GLU A 183 -15.53 -3.86 -21.68
CA GLU A 183 -14.24 -3.34 -22.18
C GLU A 183 -13.23 -3.22 -21.03
N ILE A 184 -11.96 -3.57 -21.31
CA ILE A 184 -10.79 -3.45 -20.42
C ILE A 184 -9.72 -2.69 -21.21
#